data_AF-A0A6J4SYU0-F1
#
_entry.id   AF-A0A6J4SYU0-F1
#
_cell.length_a   1.000
_cell.length_b   1.000
_cell.length_c   1.000
_cell.angle_alpha   90.00
_cell.angle_beta   90.00
_cell.angle_gamma   90.00
#
_symmetry.space_group_name_H-M   'P 1'
#
loop_
_entity.id
_entity.type
_entity.pdbx_description
1 polymer ?
#
loop_
_entity_poly.entity_id
_entity_poly.type
_entity_poly.pdbx_seq_one_letter_code
_entity_poly.pdbx_strand_id
1 'polypeptide(L)'
;MTIEMWVLAGFVVGLIFGLAKPEYGCMVLAVIPVAMFAYIWWCQSQNPDALTSTSVLNFVFGPLWPTLGAVGGWFTGVLLYRLLRRDS
;
A
#
# COMPACT_ATOMS: atom_id res chain seq x y z
N MET A 1 -6.84 11.46 7.36
CA MET A 1 -6.88 10.10 6.76
C MET A 1 -6.80 9.09 7.89
N THR A 2 -7.81 8.24 8.08
CA THR A 2 -7.77 7.16 9.11
C THR A 2 -6.93 5.98 8.61
N ILE A 3 -6.47 5.12 9.53
CA ILE A 3 -5.68 3.91 9.22
C ILE A 3 -6.43 3.03 8.21
N GLU A 4 -7.76 2.93 8.34
CA GLU A 4 -8.63 2.16 7.45
C GLU A 4 -8.55 2.63 5.99
N MET A 5 -8.52 3.95 5.74
CA MET A 5 -8.36 4.49 4.39
C MET A 5 -7.02 4.12 3.76
N TRP A 6 -5.95 4.10 4.55
CA TRP A 6 -4.63 3.70 4.05
C TRP A 6 -4.58 2.21 3.71
N VAL A 7 -5.16 1.36 4.56
CA VAL A 7 -5.27 -0.08 4.29
C VAL A 7 -6.13 -0.33 3.04
N LEU A 8 -7.27 0.35 2.91
CA LEU A 8 -8.15 0.24 1.74
C LEU A 8 -7.47 0.70 0.45
N ALA A 9 -6.80 1.84 0.47
CA ALA A 9 -6.06 2.35 -0.68
C ALA A 9 -4.96 1.37 -1.11
N GLY A 10 -4.19 0.85 -0.14
CA GLY A 10 -3.22 -0.21 -0.38
C GLY A 10 -3.85 -1.44 -1.02
N PHE A 11 -4.95 -1.93 -0.43
CA PHE A 11 -5.67 -3.11 -0.90
C PHE A 11 -6.17 -2.97 -2.33
N VAL A 12 -6.80 -1.85 -2.69
CA VAL A 12 -7.27 -1.60 -4.06
C VAL A 12 -6.11 -1.63 -5.06
N VAL A 13 -5.00 -0.97 -4.74
CA VAL A 13 -3.81 -0.96 -5.61
C VAL A 13 -3.25 -2.38 -5.76
N GLY A 14 -3.04 -3.09 -4.65
CA GLY A 14 -2.57 -4.47 -4.67
C GLY A 14 -3.46 -5.40 -5.49
N LEU A 15 -4.77 -5.27 -5.34
CA LEU A 15 -5.78 -6.06 -6.05
C LEU A 15 -5.73 -5.83 -7.56
N ILE A 16 -5.60 -4.58 -8.01
CA ILE A 16 -5.46 -4.26 -9.44
C ILE A 16 -4.21 -4.94 -10.02
N PHE A 17 -3.07 -4.86 -9.34
CA PHE A 17 -1.84 -5.51 -9.80
C PHE A 17 -1.93 -7.04 -9.79
N GLY A 18 -2.57 -7.62 -8.77
CA GLY A 18 -2.78 -9.08 -8.66
C GLY A 18 -3.69 -9.65 -9.76
N LEU A 19 -4.72 -8.89 -10.17
CA LEU A 19 -5.65 -9.27 -11.24
C LEU A 19 -5.10 -9.02 -12.64
N ALA A 20 -4.38 -7.92 -12.85
CA ALA A 20 -3.89 -7.56 -14.19
C ALA A 20 -2.81 -8.54 -14.67
N LYS A 21 -1.74 -8.69 -13.87
CA LYS A 21 -0.58 -9.51 -14.24
C LYS A 21 0.14 -10.03 -12.98
N PRO A 22 -0.10 -11.28 -12.56
CA PRO A 22 0.51 -11.85 -11.35
C PRO A 22 2.04 -11.94 -11.43
N GLU A 23 2.60 -11.95 -12.64
CA GLU A 23 4.03 -11.89 -12.94
C GLU A 23 4.71 -10.58 -12.49
N TYR A 24 3.95 -9.50 -12.29
CA TYR A 24 4.46 -8.23 -11.74
C TYR A 24 4.28 -8.12 -10.22
N GLY A 25 4.24 -9.24 -9.48
CA GLY A 25 4.16 -9.22 -8.02
C GLY A 25 5.24 -8.35 -7.34
N CYS A 26 6.41 -8.18 -7.97
CA CYS A 26 7.43 -7.25 -7.47
C CYS A 26 7.04 -5.77 -7.59
N MET A 27 6.15 -5.36 -8.51
CA MET A 27 5.67 -3.97 -8.58
C MET A 27 4.81 -3.57 -7.39
N VAL A 28 4.22 -4.53 -6.66
CA VAL A 28 3.58 -4.24 -5.36
C VAL A 28 4.57 -3.67 -4.35
N LEU A 29 5.87 -4.05 -4.43
CA LEU A 29 6.90 -3.43 -3.59
C LEU A 29 7.12 -1.95 -3.93
N ALA A 30 6.76 -1.49 -5.14
CA ALA A 30 6.85 -0.08 -5.51
C ALA A 30 5.75 0.78 -4.84
N VAL A 31 4.68 0.16 -4.34
CA VAL A 31 3.67 0.84 -3.51
C VAL A 31 4.30 1.34 -2.21
N ILE A 32 5.32 0.65 -1.69
CA ILE A 32 5.99 1.00 -0.43
C ILE A 32 6.66 2.39 -0.50
N PRO A 33 7.62 2.66 -1.43
CA PRO A 33 8.24 3.98 -1.51
C PRO A 33 7.21 5.07 -1.87
N VAL A 34 6.22 4.78 -2.72
CA VAL A 34 5.17 5.76 -3.06
C VAL A 34 4.32 6.13 -1.84
N ALA A 35 3.92 5.14 -1.04
CA ALA A 35 3.18 5.37 0.20
C ALA A 35 4.03 6.13 1.23
N MET A 36 5.34 5.84 1.31
CA MET A 36 6.28 6.60 2.14
C MET A 36 6.32 8.08 1.74
N PHE A 37 6.49 8.39 0.45
CA PHE A 37 6.52 9.78 -0.03
C PHE A 37 5.21 10.52 0.25
N ALA A 38 4.06 9.88 -0.01
CA ALA A 38 2.76 10.49 0.24
C ALA A 38 2.52 10.75 1.75
N TYR A 39 2.93 9.82 2.61
CA TYR A 39 2.81 9.97 4.06
C TYR A 39 3.66 11.12 4.59
N ILE A 40 4.92 11.22 4.14
CA ILE A 40 5.83 12.30 4.53
C ILE A 40 5.27 13.66 4.09
N TRP A 41 4.85 13.76 2.83
CA TRP A 41 4.30 14.99 2.27
C TRP A 41 3.08 15.47 3.06
N TRP A 42 2.15 14.55 3.37
CA TRP A 42 0.98 14.86 4.19
C TRP A 42 1.38 15.30 5.60
N CYS A 43 2.27 14.55 6.26
CA CYS A 43 2.70 14.85 7.62
C CYS A 43 3.38 16.22 7.73
N GLN A 44 4.27 16.56 6.79
CA GLN A 44 4.92 17.87 6.74
C GLN A 44 3.95 19.01 6.42
N SER A 45 2.94 18.79 5.58
CA SER A 45 1.92 19.81 5.30
C SER A 45 1.07 20.19 6.53
N GLN A 46 0.95 19.28 7.49
CA GLN A 46 0.15 19.49 8.71
C GLN A 46 0.99 20.01 9.89
N ASN A 47 2.31 19.74 9.92
CA ASN A 47 3.20 20.16 11.00
C ASN A 47 4.56 20.64 10.46
N PRO A 48 4.66 21.84 9.88
CA PRO A 48 5.89 22.34 9.26
C PRO A 48 7.04 22.56 10.25
N ASP A 49 6.75 22.83 11.53
CA ASP A 49 7.74 23.14 12.56
C ASP A 49 8.24 21.90 13.35
N ALA A 50 7.63 20.75 13.12
CA ALA A 50 7.89 19.53 13.87
C ALA A 50 8.87 18.60 13.13
N LEU A 51 10.17 18.97 13.09
CA LEU A 51 11.26 18.01 12.76
C LEU A 51 11.53 17.00 13.89
N THR A 52 10.54 16.73 14.75
CA THR A 52 10.70 16.04 16.02
C THR A 52 10.87 14.53 15.84
N SER A 53 11.75 13.94 16.64
CA SER A 53 12.25 12.54 16.60
C SER A 53 11.18 11.43 16.59
N THR A 54 9.92 11.73 16.91
CA THR A 54 8.75 10.85 16.72
C THR A 54 8.40 10.62 15.24
N SER A 55 8.95 11.42 14.34
CA SER A 55 8.78 11.32 12.89
C SER A 55 9.29 9.99 12.33
N VAL A 56 10.41 9.45 12.83
CA VAL A 56 10.99 8.18 12.33
C VAL A 56 10.12 6.97 12.67
N LEU A 57 9.52 6.92 13.87
CA LEU A 57 8.63 5.82 14.24
C LEU A 57 7.38 5.83 13.37
N ASN A 58 6.77 7.00 13.19
CA ASN A 58 5.67 7.19 12.25
C ASN A 58 6.06 6.95 10.78
N PHE A 59 7.32 7.19 10.42
CA PHE A 59 7.88 6.93 9.08
C PHE A 59 8.04 5.42 8.80
N VAL A 60 8.34 4.62 9.82
CA VAL A 60 8.44 3.16 9.70
C VAL A 60 7.06 2.49 9.76
N PHE A 61 6.18 2.96 10.66
CA PHE A 61 4.88 2.33 10.91
C PHE A 61 3.73 2.91 10.06
N GLY A 62 3.85 4.13 9.56
CA GLY A 62 2.86 4.78 8.69
C GLY A 62 2.66 4.08 7.34
N PRO A 63 3.72 3.71 6.60
CA PRO A 63 3.64 2.94 5.36
C PRO A 63 3.24 1.48 5.58
N LEU A 64 3.35 0.98 6.82
CA LEU A 64 3.10 -0.42 7.14
C LEU A 64 1.64 -0.79 6.83
N TRP A 65 0.69 0.07 7.16
CA TRP A 65 -0.75 -0.12 6.91
C TRP A 65 -1.12 -0.20 5.41
N PRO A 66 -0.75 0.75 4.54
CA PRO A 66 -1.00 0.62 3.11
C PRO A 66 -0.23 -0.55 2.48
N THR A 67 0.94 -0.90 3.00
CA THR A 67 1.68 -2.08 2.53
C THR A 67 0.93 -3.37 2.88
N LEU A 68 0.40 -3.48 4.10
CA LEU A 68 -0.38 -4.63 4.56
C LEU A 68 -1.67 -4.77 3.75
N GLY A 69 -2.33 -3.65 3.46
CA GLY A 69 -3.42 -3.57 2.51
C GLY A 69 -3.03 -4.09 1.13
N ALA A 70 -1.93 -3.58 0.55
CA ALA A 70 -1.48 -3.96 -0.79
C ALA A 70 -1.08 -5.43 -0.92
N VAL A 71 -0.45 -6.01 0.09
CA VAL A 71 -0.15 -7.45 0.11
C VAL A 71 -1.45 -8.27 0.14
N GLY A 72 -2.40 -7.90 1.02
CA GLY A 72 -3.70 -8.58 1.08
C GLY A 72 -4.51 -8.45 -0.21
N GLY A 73 -4.49 -7.26 -0.81
CA GLY A 73 -5.13 -6.98 -2.10
C GLY A 73 -4.51 -7.80 -3.22
N TRP A 74 -3.18 -7.85 -3.30
CA TRP A 74 -2.47 -8.62 -4.32
C TRP A 74 -2.77 -10.11 -4.20
N PHE A 75 -2.70 -10.68 -2.99
CA PHE A 75 -3.00 -12.09 -2.78
C PHE A 75 -4.44 -12.43 -3.21
N THR A 76 -5.39 -11.57 -2.85
CA THR A 76 -6.80 -11.69 -3.26
C THR A 76 -6.96 -11.60 -4.77
N GLY A 77 -6.31 -10.64 -5.42
CA GLY A 77 -6.33 -10.46 -6.87
C GLY A 77 -5.73 -11.66 -7.62
N VAL A 78 -4.60 -12.19 -7.16
CA VAL A 78 -3.98 -13.40 -7.75
C VAL A 78 -4.88 -14.62 -7.58
N LEU A 79 -5.53 -14.77 -6.42
CA LEU A 79 -6.47 -15.86 -6.18
C LEU A 79 -7.67 -15.77 -7.14
N LEU A 80 -8.29 -14.59 -7.23
CA LEU A 80 -9.39 -14.31 -8.15
C LEU A 80 -8.99 -14.57 -9.60
N TYR A 81 -7.82 -14.09 -10.02
CA TYR A 81 -7.31 -14.30 -11.37
C TYR A 81 -7.15 -15.79 -11.69
N ARG A 82 -6.61 -16.57 -10.75
CA ARG A 82 -6.45 -18.03 -10.91
C ARG A 82 -7.80 -18.75 -10.94
N LEU A 83 -8.77 -18.34 -10.14
CA LEU A 83 -10.13 -18.89 -10.18
C LEU A 83 -10.80 -18.59 -11.52
N LEU A 84 -10.77 -17.33 -11.98
CA LEU A 84 -11.34 -16.91 -13.26
C LEU A 84 -10.72 -17.63 -14.46
N ARG A 85 -9.40 -17.90 -14.43
CA ARG A 85 -8.71 -18.66 -15.48
C ARG A 85 -8.91 -20.17 -15.42
N ARG A 86 -9.37 -20.73 -14.29
CA ARG A 86 -9.59 -22.17 -14.15
C ARG A 86 -10.89 -22.62 -14.81
N ASP A 87 -11.86 -21.71 -14.95
CA ASP A 87 -13.18 -21.98 -15.53
C ASP A 87 -13.28 -21.66 -17.04
N SER A 88 -12.19 -21.20 -17.68
CA SER A 88 -12.09 -20.97 -19.14
C SER A 88 -11.24 -22.03 -19.82
#